data_AF-A0A2H3D684-F1
#
_entry.id   AF-A0A2H3D684-F1
#
_cell.length_a   1.000
_cell.length_b   1.000
_cell.length_c   1.000
_cell.angle_alpha   90.00
_cell.angle_beta   90.00
_cell.angle_gamma   90.00
#
_symmetry.space_group_name_H-M   'P 1'
#
loop_
_entity.id
_entity.type
_entity.pdbx_description
1 polymer ?
#
loop_
_entity_poly.entity_id
_entity_poly.type
_entity_poly.pdbx_seq_one_letter_code
_entity_poly.pdbx_strand_id
1 'polypeptide(L)'
;MELINDSRHVLNGLSGQFIKWENEGYFLISNSLVIQAMVARFQACTASTKLRWVKGHSGNPGNEGADQLARIASEKTVPDLIDLTIPPELRTLEAKLATMTQATAFKIIRKMKMQTETYQDKLDRRDTNHNVRLALAAAGERCQAEITAEQLWILVRWKDFNRSACFFIWMLLHDGYVVGHHWRHINGCEDTFECKECNTEENMDHILTKCEAPGQREIWDLAQQLWKQKTGSNLVITKGTIMSCSIQLPNMHRSRNKQATERFRRTLISESAHLIWKIRNDCIINERPNYTLHEIEQRWSHAIN
;
A
#
# COMPACT_ATOMS: atom_id res chain seq x y z
N MET A 1 -27.49 35.78 -8.04
CA MET A 1 -26.14 35.52 -8.57
C MET A 1 -26.11 34.14 -9.23
N GLU A 2 -25.30 33.95 -10.26
CA GLU A 2 -25.05 32.61 -10.83
C GLU A 2 -23.55 32.32 -10.78
N LEU A 3 -23.17 31.20 -10.19
CA LEU A 3 -21.79 30.71 -10.11
C LEU A 3 -21.63 29.54 -11.09
N ILE A 4 -20.77 29.74 -12.07
CA ILE A 4 -20.44 28.75 -13.11
C ILE A 4 -19.06 28.17 -12.79
N ASN A 5 -18.94 26.84 -12.77
CA ASN A 5 -17.67 26.17 -12.48
C ASN A 5 -17.61 24.80 -13.16
N ASP A 6 -16.44 24.36 -13.60
CA ASP A 6 -16.23 23.05 -14.21
C ASP A 6 -15.84 21.94 -13.21
N SER A 7 -15.45 22.32 -11.99
CA SER A 7 -15.17 21.41 -10.88
C SER A 7 -16.46 20.94 -10.22
N ARG A 8 -16.84 19.69 -10.53
CA ARG A 8 -17.91 18.98 -9.81
C ARG A 8 -17.64 18.89 -8.32
N HIS A 9 -16.37 18.81 -7.90
CA HIS A 9 -16.01 18.72 -6.48
C HIS A 9 -16.43 19.99 -5.72
N VAL A 10 -16.13 21.17 -6.27
CA VAL A 10 -16.50 22.46 -5.68
C VAL A 10 -18.01 22.61 -5.62
N LEU A 11 -18.71 22.34 -6.73
CA LEU A 11 -20.16 22.51 -6.80
C LEU A 11 -20.92 21.54 -5.89
N ASN A 12 -20.53 20.26 -5.86
CA ASN A 12 -21.11 19.28 -4.93
C ASN A 12 -20.84 19.67 -3.46
N GLY A 13 -19.65 20.23 -3.21
CA GLY A 13 -19.26 20.86 -1.96
C GLY A 13 -20.30 21.87 -1.49
N LEU A 14 -20.49 22.92 -2.29
CA LEU A 14 -21.39 24.05 -1.99
C LEU A 14 -22.88 23.68 -2.02
N SER A 15 -23.28 22.67 -2.80
CA SER A 15 -24.68 22.27 -2.91
C SER A 15 -25.19 21.45 -1.72
N GLY A 16 -24.31 21.02 -0.81
CA GLY A 16 -24.73 20.34 0.42
C GLY A 16 -23.72 19.37 1.03
N GLN A 17 -22.66 18.99 0.31
CA GLN A 17 -21.63 18.12 0.90
C GLN A 17 -20.89 18.83 2.06
N PHE A 18 -20.87 20.16 2.07
CA PHE A 18 -20.31 20.94 3.17
C PHE A 18 -20.93 20.60 4.54
N ILE A 19 -22.21 20.24 4.61
CA ILE A 19 -22.89 19.83 5.85
C ILE A 19 -22.16 18.64 6.48
N LYS A 20 -21.75 17.68 5.64
CA LYS A 20 -20.96 16.53 6.10
C LYS A 20 -19.58 16.97 6.58
N TRP A 21 -18.92 17.86 5.85
CA TRP A 21 -17.60 18.36 6.22
C TRP A 21 -17.63 19.10 7.56
N GLU A 22 -18.62 19.95 7.80
CA GLU A 22 -18.85 20.63 9.09
C GLU A 22 -19.08 19.62 10.21
N ASN A 23 -19.97 18.64 10.00
CA ASN A 23 -20.22 17.59 10.99
C ASN A 23 -18.95 16.77 11.31
N GLU A 24 -18.05 16.58 10.35
CA GLU A 24 -16.75 15.91 10.53
C GLU A 24 -15.63 16.86 10.97
N GLY A 25 -15.92 18.14 11.26
CA GLY A 25 -14.93 19.14 11.63
C GLY A 25 -13.87 19.40 10.56
N TYR A 26 -14.16 19.06 9.30
CA TYR A 26 -13.25 19.10 8.16
C TYR A 26 -11.97 18.25 8.31
N PHE A 27 -11.90 17.38 9.32
CA PHE A 27 -10.70 16.57 9.59
C PHE A 27 -10.41 15.56 8.48
N LEU A 28 -11.42 15.11 7.73
CA LEU A 28 -11.27 14.02 6.75
C LEU A 28 -11.10 14.48 5.30
N ILE A 29 -10.95 15.79 5.07
CA ILE A 29 -10.70 16.34 3.74
C ILE A 29 -9.30 16.93 3.63
N SER A 30 -8.79 16.98 2.39
CA SER A 30 -7.57 17.70 2.04
C SER A 30 -7.89 19.19 1.86
N ASN A 31 -6.88 20.07 2.02
CA ASN A 31 -7.05 21.52 1.87
C ASN A 31 -8.18 22.10 2.74
N SER A 32 -8.33 21.58 3.96
CA SER A 32 -9.44 21.88 4.85
C SER A 32 -9.62 23.38 5.10
N LEU A 33 -8.53 24.13 5.29
CA LEU A 33 -8.58 25.58 5.52
C LEU A 33 -9.19 26.34 4.32
N VAL A 34 -8.78 26.01 3.09
CA VAL A 34 -9.31 26.64 1.87
C VAL A 34 -10.80 26.31 1.71
N ILE A 35 -11.18 25.06 1.94
CA ILE A 35 -12.57 24.61 1.83
C ILE A 35 -13.44 25.27 2.91
N GLN A 36 -12.96 25.36 4.14
CA GLN A 36 -13.67 26.06 5.22
C GLN A 36 -13.89 27.54 4.89
N ALA A 37 -12.85 28.24 4.43
CA ALA A 37 -12.96 29.65 4.04
C ALA A 37 -13.94 29.84 2.87
N MET A 38 -13.90 28.96 1.87
CA MET A 38 -14.85 28.97 0.75
C MET A 38 -16.30 28.77 1.22
N VAL A 39 -16.56 27.76 2.05
CA VAL A 39 -17.90 27.46 2.58
C VAL A 39 -18.41 28.62 3.43
N ALA A 40 -17.59 29.16 4.33
CA ALA A 40 -17.96 30.29 5.18
C ALA A 40 -18.32 31.53 4.35
N ARG A 41 -17.53 31.84 3.31
CA ARG A 41 -17.86 32.95 2.39
C ARG A 41 -19.15 32.72 1.62
N PHE A 42 -19.40 31.47 1.22
CA PHE A 42 -20.65 31.12 0.54
C PHE A 42 -21.87 31.23 1.47
N GLN A 43 -21.75 30.80 2.73
CA GLN A 43 -22.82 30.91 3.74
C GLN A 43 -23.08 32.35 4.16
N ALA A 44 -22.05 33.19 4.20
CA ALA A 44 -22.19 34.62 4.49
C ALA A 44 -22.89 35.39 3.35
N CYS A 45 -23.00 34.79 2.16
CA CYS A 45 -23.67 35.41 1.02
C CYS A 45 -25.19 35.40 1.22
N THR A 46 -25.80 36.58 1.35
CA THR A 46 -27.25 36.75 1.48
C THR A 46 -28.00 36.65 0.15
N ALA A 47 -27.28 36.71 -0.98
CA ALA A 47 -27.88 36.66 -2.32
C ALA A 47 -28.17 35.21 -2.74
N SER A 48 -29.38 34.98 -3.27
CA SER A 48 -29.71 33.70 -3.91
C SER A 48 -28.72 33.40 -5.04
N THR A 49 -28.01 32.28 -4.89
CA THR A 49 -26.92 31.88 -5.79
C THR A 49 -27.27 30.57 -6.49
N LYS A 50 -27.38 30.60 -7.81
CA LYS A 50 -27.56 29.41 -8.65
C LYS A 50 -26.20 28.81 -8.97
N LEU A 51 -26.04 27.51 -8.73
CA LEU A 51 -24.83 26.76 -9.06
C LEU A 51 -25.03 26.06 -10.41
N ARG A 52 -24.14 26.31 -11.38
CA ARG A 52 -24.19 25.70 -12.71
C ARG A 52 -22.87 25.00 -13.02
N TRP A 53 -22.95 23.69 -13.22
CA TRP A 53 -21.82 22.92 -13.74
C TRP A 53 -21.71 23.08 -15.26
N VAL A 54 -20.49 23.30 -15.75
CA VAL A 54 -20.17 23.27 -17.17
C VAL A 54 -19.05 22.28 -17.43
N LYS A 55 -18.98 21.75 -18.66
CA LYS A 55 -17.86 20.87 -19.04
C LYS A 55 -16.63 21.75 -19.32
N GLY A 56 -15.48 21.40 -18.74
CA GLY A 56 -14.22 22.07 -19.06
C GLY A 56 -13.89 21.99 -20.55
N HIS A 57 -13.26 23.04 -21.09
CA HIS A 57 -12.86 23.17 -22.50
C HIS A 57 -14.00 22.95 -23.51
N SER A 58 -15.23 23.38 -23.19
CA SER A 58 -16.40 23.17 -24.04
C SER A 58 -16.92 24.44 -24.75
N GLY A 59 -16.07 25.45 -24.96
CA GLY A 59 -16.47 26.67 -25.66
C GLY A 59 -17.26 27.66 -24.80
N ASN A 60 -17.22 27.56 -23.46
CA ASN A 60 -17.87 28.55 -22.58
C ASN A 60 -16.92 29.72 -22.34
N PRO A 61 -17.18 30.93 -22.86
CA PRO A 61 -16.21 32.03 -22.81
C PRO A 61 -15.81 32.44 -21.39
N GLY A 62 -16.74 32.36 -20.43
CA GLY A 62 -16.48 32.68 -19.03
C GLY A 62 -15.60 31.64 -18.35
N ASN A 63 -15.85 30.34 -18.60
CA ASN A 63 -15.01 29.26 -18.06
C ASN A 63 -13.61 29.28 -18.68
N GLU A 64 -13.52 29.47 -19.99
CA GLU A 64 -12.23 29.52 -20.69
C GLU A 64 -11.39 30.72 -20.25
N GLY A 65 -12.02 31.88 -20.03
CA GLY A 65 -11.36 33.02 -19.43
C GLY A 65 -10.86 32.73 -18.01
N ALA A 66 -11.64 32.04 -17.18
CA ALA A 66 -11.22 31.62 -15.85
C ALA A 66 -10.05 30.62 -15.89
N ASP A 67 -10.08 29.65 -16.82
CA ASP A 67 -9.00 28.67 -17.04
C ASP A 67 -7.70 29.38 -17.46
N GLN A 68 -7.80 30.37 -18.35
CA GLN A 68 -6.66 31.17 -18.79
C GLN A 68 -6.06 31.97 -17.64
N LEU A 69 -6.89 32.62 -16.81
CA LEU A 69 -6.43 33.35 -15.63
C LEU A 69 -5.77 32.42 -14.60
N ALA A 70 -6.35 31.24 -14.37
CA ALA A 70 -5.78 30.23 -13.48
C ALA A 70 -4.41 29.74 -13.97
N ARG A 71 -4.25 29.55 -15.29
CA ARG A 71 -2.96 29.21 -15.91
C ARG A 71 -1.94 30.32 -15.71
N ILE A 72 -2.28 31.56 -16.03
CA ILE A 72 -1.39 32.72 -15.83
C ILE A 72 -0.97 32.81 -14.36
N ALA A 73 -1.90 32.63 -13.43
CA ALA A 73 -1.61 32.62 -12.00
C ALA A 73 -0.65 31.49 -11.59
N SER A 74 -0.79 30.28 -12.18
CA SER A 74 0.09 29.14 -11.91
C SER A 74 1.53 29.34 -12.40
N GLU A 75 1.73 30.24 -13.36
CA GLU A 75 3.03 30.56 -13.94
C GLU A 75 3.73 31.73 -13.20
N LYS A 76 3.06 32.38 -12.23
CA LYS A 76 3.66 33.44 -11.42
C LYS A 76 4.77 32.89 -10.52
N THR A 77 5.90 33.60 -10.45
CA THR A 77 7.01 33.30 -9.54
C THR A 77 6.71 33.69 -8.09
N VAL A 78 5.88 34.72 -7.89
CA VAL A 78 5.41 35.15 -6.57
C VAL A 78 3.92 34.81 -6.45
N PRO A 79 3.52 33.99 -5.47
CA PRO A 79 2.11 33.61 -5.30
C PRO A 79 1.28 34.78 -4.77
N ASP A 80 0.03 34.85 -5.21
CA ASP A 80 -0.93 35.83 -4.68
C ASP A 80 -1.32 35.48 -3.24
N LEU A 81 -1.46 36.50 -2.39
CA LEU A 81 -1.94 36.34 -1.02
C LEU A 81 -3.46 36.22 -1.02
N ILE A 82 -3.96 35.04 -0.65
CA ILE A 82 -5.40 34.79 -0.51
C ILE A 82 -5.79 34.93 0.96
N ASP A 83 -6.75 35.80 1.24
CA ASP A 83 -7.35 35.89 2.56
C ASP A 83 -8.20 34.65 2.86
N LEU A 84 -7.74 33.84 3.82
CA LEU A 84 -8.41 32.64 4.31
C LEU A 84 -9.02 32.87 5.71
N THR A 85 -9.22 34.12 6.12
CA THR A 85 -9.83 34.45 7.40
C THR A 85 -11.29 34.01 7.43
N ILE A 86 -11.64 33.18 8.42
CA ILE A 86 -13.00 32.67 8.61
C ILE A 86 -13.63 33.42 9.80
N PRO A 87 -14.82 34.05 9.62
CA PRO A 87 -15.57 34.66 10.72
C PRO A 87 -15.78 33.66 11.87
N PRO A 88 -15.59 34.06 13.15
CA PRO A 88 -15.71 33.15 14.28
C PRO A 88 -17.05 32.38 14.32
N GLU A 89 -18.13 33.01 13.88
CA GLU A 89 -19.49 32.46 13.87
C GLU A 89 -19.67 31.31 12.87
N LEU A 90 -18.85 31.29 11.81
CA LEU A 90 -18.87 30.29 10.75
C LEU A 90 -17.70 29.31 10.85
N ARG A 91 -16.90 29.41 11.93
CA ARG A 91 -15.71 28.58 12.10
C ARG A 91 -16.07 27.28 12.79
N THR A 92 -15.93 26.16 12.06
CA THR A 92 -16.04 24.82 12.66
C THR A 92 -14.66 24.28 13.02
N LEU A 93 -14.39 24.15 14.32
CA LEU A 93 -13.12 23.62 14.84
C LEU A 93 -13.19 22.14 15.23
N GLU A 94 -14.40 21.64 15.50
CA GLU A 94 -14.62 20.33 16.10
C GLU A 94 -15.58 19.47 15.28
N ALA A 95 -15.47 18.15 15.43
CA ALA A 95 -16.41 17.21 14.82
C ALA A 95 -17.64 17.03 15.73
N LYS A 96 -18.83 17.08 15.14
CA LYS A 96 -20.10 16.94 15.85
C LYS A 96 -20.33 15.50 16.30
N LEU A 97 -20.26 15.27 17.62
CA LEU A 97 -20.39 13.93 18.20
C LEU A 97 -21.74 13.26 17.88
N ALA A 98 -22.83 14.02 17.86
CA ALA A 98 -24.19 13.51 17.60
C ALA A 98 -24.34 12.84 16.22
N THR A 99 -23.51 13.21 15.24
CA THR A 99 -23.54 12.67 13.87
C THR A 99 -22.34 11.75 13.58
N MET A 100 -21.45 11.55 14.56
CA MET A 100 -20.20 10.84 14.36
C MET A 100 -20.40 9.33 14.51
N THR A 101 -19.89 8.58 13.52
CA THR A 101 -19.81 7.12 13.62
C THR A 101 -18.48 6.71 14.26
N GLN A 102 -18.41 5.50 14.84
CA GLN A 102 -17.15 4.92 15.34
C GLN A 102 -16.07 4.91 14.24
N ALA A 103 -16.45 4.58 13.00
CA ALA A 103 -15.52 4.54 11.87
C ALA A 103 -14.97 5.94 11.53
N THR A 104 -15.81 6.98 11.56
CA THR A 104 -15.40 8.37 11.37
C THR A 104 -14.50 8.83 12.52
N ALA A 105 -14.90 8.58 13.77
CA ALA A 105 -14.10 8.92 14.95
C ALA A 105 -12.70 8.27 14.89
N PHE A 106 -12.64 6.98 14.55
CA PHE A 106 -11.37 6.26 14.39
C PHE A 106 -10.47 6.91 13.34
N LYS A 107 -11.01 7.30 12.18
CA LYS A 107 -10.24 7.97 11.12
C LYS A 107 -9.71 9.33 11.57
N ILE A 108 -10.52 10.12 12.25
CA ILE A 108 -10.12 11.45 12.76
C ILE A 108 -9.02 11.29 13.80
N ILE A 109 -9.25 10.46 14.83
CA ILE A 109 -8.27 10.20 15.90
C ILE A 109 -6.97 9.66 15.30
N ARG A 110 -7.05 8.73 14.34
CA ARG A 110 -5.86 8.21 13.66
C ARG A 110 -5.11 9.30 12.93
N LYS A 111 -5.79 10.17 12.18
CA LYS A 111 -5.15 11.29 11.46
C LYS A 111 -4.45 12.25 12.44
N MET A 112 -5.10 12.58 13.56
CA MET A 112 -4.51 13.40 14.62
C MET A 112 -3.28 12.72 15.24
N LYS A 113 -3.39 11.44 15.61
CA LYS A 113 -2.26 10.66 16.15
C LYS A 113 -1.10 10.59 15.16
N MET A 114 -1.38 10.41 13.87
CA MET A 114 -0.36 10.42 12.82
C MET A 114 0.42 11.74 12.74
N GLN A 115 -0.09 12.86 13.26
CA GLN A 115 0.65 14.12 13.28
C GLN A 115 1.54 14.29 14.52
N THR A 116 1.36 13.45 15.55
CA THR A 116 2.18 13.52 16.76
C THR A 116 3.56 12.91 16.55
N GLU A 117 4.59 13.55 17.08
CA GLU A 117 5.99 13.09 17.04
C GLU A 117 6.11 11.67 17.61
N THR A 118 5.56 11.42 18.80
CA THR A 118 5.59 10.09 19.43
C THR A 118 4.99 8.96 18.58
N TYR A 119 3.98 9.25 17.74
CA TYR A 119 3.44 8.26 16.83
C TYR A 119 4.30 8.12 15.57
N GLN A 120 4.87 9.21 15.07
CA GLN A 120 5.83 9.18 13.96
C GLN A 120 7.08 8.37 14.32
N ASP A 121 7.61 8.53 15.54
CA ASP A 121 8.72 7.71 16.04
C ASP A 121 8.36 6.22 16.10
N LYS A 122 7.14 5.90 16.55
CA LYS A 122 6.62 4.51 16.55
C LYS A 122 6.35 3.96 15.15
N LEU A 123 6.17 4.84 14.16
CA LEU A 123 6.05 4.44 12.76
C LEU A 123 7.42 4.21 12.11
N ASP A 124 8.51 4.78 12.65
CA ASP A 124 9.87 4.48 12.21
C ASP A 124 10.29 3.07 12.64
N ARG A 125 9.79 2.10 11.89
CA ARG A 125 10.09 0.69 12.05
C ARG A 125 11.30 0.37 11.20
N ARG A 126 12.49 0.47 11.80
CA ARG A 126 13.78 0.22 11.15
C ARG A 126 13.78 -1.03 10.27
N ASP A 127 13.27 -2.15 10.76
CA ASP A 127 13.28 -3.43 10.04
C ASP A 127 12.28 -3.45 8.88
N THR A 128 11.09 -2.88 9.07
CA THR A 128 10.15 -2.65 7.96
C THR A 128 10.78 -1.76 6.89
N ASN A 129 11.45 -0.67 7.29
CA ASN A 129 12.11 0.27 6.37
C ASN A 129 13.29 -0.40 5.64
N HIS A 130 14.01 -1.31 6.29
CA HIS A 130 15.05 -2.12 5.65
C HIS A 130 14.46 -3.08 4.61
N ASN A 131 13.43 -3.85 4.98
CA ASN A 131 12.77 -4.80 4.10
C ASN A 131 12.09 -4.11 2.91
N VAL A 132 11.44 -2.96 3.11
CA VAL A 132 10.87 -2.15 2.03
C VAL A 132 11.97 -1.69 1.07
N ARG A 133 13.12 -1.19 1.57
CA ARG A 133 14.24 -0.81 0.70
C ARG A 133 14.77 -1.97 -0.13
N LEU A 134 14.93 -3.16 0.46
CA LEU A 134 15.33 -4.37 -0.27
C LEU A 134 14.31 -4.75 -1.36
N ALA A 135 13.03 -4.68 -1.05
CA ALA A 135 11.95 -4.96 -2.00
C ALA A 135 11.95 -3.95 -3.15
N LEU A 136 12.09 -2.65 -2.87
CA LEU A 136 12.12 -1.60 -3.88
C LEU A 136 13.37 -1.70 -4.77
N ALA A 137 14.54 -2.04 -4.20
CA ALA A 137 15.75 -2.26 -4.97
C ALA A 137 15.58 -3.42 -5.98
N ALA A 138 15.10 -4.58 -5.51
CA ALA A 138 14.84 -5.74 -6.37
C ALA A 138 13.75 -5.45 -7.42
N ALA A 139 12.72 -4.69 -7.05
CA ALA A 139 11.66 -4.27 -7.97
C ALA A 139 12.18 -3.31 -9.04
N GLY A 140 12.99 -2.32 -8.64
CA GLY A 140 13.56 -1.31 -9.52
C GLY A 140 14.52 -1.92 -10.55
N GLU A 141 15.39 -2.85 -10.11
CA GLU A 141 16.26 -3.60 -11.00
C GLU A 141 15.47 -4.40 -12.04
N ARG A 142 14.42 -5.10 -11.61
CA ARG A 142 13.59 -5.90 -12.53
C ARG A 142 12.76 -5.04 -13.48
N CYS A 143 12.16 -3.96 -12.98
CA CYS A 143 11.26 -3.10 -13.74
C CYS A 143 12.00 -2.07 -14.59
N GLN A 144 13.28 -1.82 -14.33
CA GLN A 144 14.06 -0.74 -14.92
C GLN A 144 13.34 0.62 -14.78
N ALA A 145 12.70 0.81 -13.62
CA ALA A 145 11.88 1.97 -13.31
C ALA A 145 11.89 2.21 -11.81
N GLU A 146 11.73 3.47 -11.40
CA GLU A 146 11.58 3.82 -10.00
C GLU A 146 10.22 3.33 -9.48
N ILE A 147 10.26 2.53 -8.41
CA ILE A 147 9.08 2.01 -7.73
C ILE A 147 8.98 2.68 -6.37
N THR A 148 7.79 3.18 -6.05
CA THR A 148 7.51 3.87 -4.78
C THR A 148 7.04 2.90 -3.71
N ALA A 149 7.25 3.26 -2.43
CA ALA A 149 6.75 2.47 -1.30
C ALA A 149 5.22 2.36 -1.33
N GLU A 150 4.53 3.43 -1.76
CA GLU A 150 3.08 3.48 -1.92
C GLU A 150 2.59 2.42 -2.92
N GLN A 151 3.26 2.30 -4.07
CA GLN A 151 2.95 1.28 -5.07
C GLN A 151 3.14 -0.13 -4.50
N LEU A 152 4.23 -0.37 -3.76
CA LEU A 152 4.47 -1.65 -3.09
C LEU A 152 3.34 -2.01 -2.13
N TRP A 153 2.96 -1.09 -1.23
CA TRP A 153 1.90 -1.35 -0.25
C TRP A 153 0.52 -1.57 -0.86
N ILE A 154 0.20 -0.86 -1.95
CA ILE A 154 -1.06 -1.07 -2.69
C ILE A 154 -1.07 -2.46 -3.33
N LEU A 155 0.02 -2.86 -3.99
CA LEU A 155 0.07 -4.08 -4.78
C LEU A 155 0.19 -5.35 -3.92
N VAL A 156 0.80 -5.27 -2.74
CA VAL A 156 0.80 -6.37 -1.75
C VAL A 156 -0.61 -6.72 -1.28
N ARG A 157 -1.58 -5.81 -1.37
CA ARG A 157 -2.98 -6.03 -0.95
C ARG A 157 -3.92 -6.35 -2.11
N TRP A 158 -3.37 -6.63 -3.29
CA TRP A 158 -4.18 -6.77 -4.49
C TRP A 158 -4.92 -8.11 -4.54
N LYS A 159 -6.11 -8.11 -5.14
CA LYS A 159 -7.07 -9.24 -5.05
C LYS A 159 -6.65 -10.51 -5.79
N ASP A 160 -5.64 -10.44 -6.65
CA ASP A 160 -5.22 -11.57 -7.46
C ASP A 160 -4.31 -12.57 -6.72
N PHE A 161 -3.96 -12.29 -5.47
CA PHE A 161 -3.22 -13.21 -4.61
C PHE A 161 -4.18 -14.07 -3.79
N ASN A 162 -3.74 -15.27 -3.42
CA ASN A 162 -4.31 -15.95 -2.27
C ASN A 162 -4.19 -15.05 -1.03
N ARG A 163 -5.29 -14.89 -0.30
CA ARG A 163 -5.34 -14.04 0.90
C ARG A 163 -4.26 -14.42 1.92
N SER A 164 -3.95 -15.71 2.04
CA SER A 164 -2.92 -16.21 2.97
C SER A 164 -1.51 -15.80 2.52
N ALA A 165 -1.20 -15.92 1.23
CA ALA A 165 0.07 -15.47 0.66
C ALA A 165 0.26 -13.93 0.75
N CYS A 166 -0.82 -13.16 0.53
CA CYS A 166 -0.83 -11.71 0.77
C CYS A 166 -0.45 -11.36 2.22
N PHE A 167 -1.10 -12.03 3.17
CA PHE A 167 -0.82 -11.82 4.59
C PHE A 167 0.62 -12.20 4.91
N PHE A 168 1.12 -13.30 4.34
CA PHE A 168 2.51 -13.72 4.49
C PHE A 168 3.50 -12.68 3.98
N ILE A 169 3.33 -12.17 2.76
CA ILE A 169 4.21 -11.13 2.20
C ILE A 169 4.12 -9.84 3.02
N TRP A 170 2.93 -9.45 3.48
CA TRP A 170 2.75 -8.28 4.32
C TRP A 170 3.48 -8.42 5.66
N MET A 171 3.38 -9.58 6.30
CA MET A 171 4.11 -9.89 7.53
C MET A 171 5.63 -9.94 7.30
N LEU A 172 6.08 -10.50 6.17
CA LEU A 172 7.49 -10.54 5.78
C LEU A 172 8.06 -9.13 5.59
N LEU A 173 7.33 -8.24 4.90
CA LEU A 173 7.72 -6.82 4.76
C LEU A 173 7.83 -6.11 6.10
N HIS A 174 6.96 -6.45 7.04
CA HIS A 174 6.98 -5.85 8.38
C HIS A 174 7.98 -6.47 9.35
N ASP A 175 8.70 -7.53 8.95
CA ASP A 175 9.52 -8.35 9.85
C ASP A 175 8.71 -8.87 11.05
N GLY A 176 7.46 -9.26 10.79
CA GLY A 176 6.49 -9.60 11.84
C GLY A 176 6.51 -11.05 12.30
N TYR A 177 7.36 -11.90 11.73
CA TYR A 177 7.46 -13.32 12.08
C TYR A 177 8.52 -13.54 13.17
N VAL A 178 8.18 -14.32 14.18
CA VAL A 178 9.10 -14.67 15.27
C VAL A 178 10.05 -15.78 14.79
N VAL A 179 11.27 -15.38 14.41
CA VAL A 179 12.36 -16.26 13.94
C VAL A 179 13.69 -15.80 14.52
N GLY A 180 14.63 -16.74 14.72
CA GLY A 180 16.01 -16.44 15.16
C GLY A 180 16.06 -15.52 16.37
N HIS A 181 16.69 -14.35 16.21
CA HIS A 181 16.90 -13.39 17.30
C HIS A 181 15.65 -13.04 18.12
N HIS A 182 14.45 -13.11 17.54
CA HIS A 182 13.21 -12.84 18.27
C HIS A 182 12.96 -13.83 19.41
N TRP A 183 13.48 -15.06 19.32
CA TRP A 183 13.38 -16.07 20.36
C TRP A 183 14.32 -15.83 21.55
N ARG A 184 15.35 -14.98 21.41
CA ARG A 184 16.38 -14.74 22.44
C ARG A 184 15.82 -14.25 23.78
N HIS A 185 14.64 -13.63 23.78
CA HIS A 185 14.02 -13.08 24.98
C HIS A 185 12.95 -14.02 25.57
N ILE A 186 12.77 -15.22 25.01
CA ILE A 186 11.75 -16.19 25.42
C ILE A 186 12.46 -17.39 26.07
N ASN A 187 12.29 -17.52 27.39
CA ASN A 187 12.89 -18.62 28.16
C ASN A 187 12.42 -19.99 27.64
N GLY A 188 13.36 -20.92 27.44
CA GLY A 188 13.08 -22.27 26.96
C GLY A 188 12.94 -22.41 25.44
N CYS A 189 13.18 -21.34 24.67
CA CYS A 189 13.23 -21.37 23.21
C CYS A 189 14.65 -21.08 22.67
N GLU A 190 15.67 -21.36 23.47
CA GLU A 190 17.06 -21.08 23.13
C GLU A 190 17.54 -21.94 21.95
N ASP A 191 17.06 -23.19 21.86
CA ASP A 191 17.39 -24.15 20.80
C ASP A 191 16.71 -23.86 19.45
N THR A 192 15.80 -22.88 19.37
CA THR A 192 15.08 -22.50 18.12
C THR A 192 15.68 -21.25 17.46
N PHE A 193 16.81 -20.77 17.98
CA PHE A 193 17.54 -19.62 17.44
C PHE A 193 18.32 -19.95 16.15
N GLU A 194 18.89 -21.16 16.06
CA GLU A 194 19.71 -21.59 14.92
C GLU A 194 19.00 -22.65 14.10
N CYS A 195 19.26 -22.65 12.79
CA CYS A 195 18.84 -23.76 11.95
C CYS A 195 19.72 -24.98 12.27
N LYS A 196 19.10 -26.08 12.69
CA LYS A 196 19.80 -27.33 13.06
C LYS A 196 20.57 -27.98 11.91
N GLU A 197 20.12 -27.76 10.67
CA GLU A 197 20.78 -28.30 9.48
C GLU A 197 21.97 -27.43 9.05
N CYS A 198 21.85 -26.11 9.14
CA CYS A 198 22.84 -25.17 8.60
C CYS A 198 23.78 -24.57 9.65
N ASN A 199 23.50 -24.73 10.95
CA ASN A 199 24.22 -24.12 12.07
C ASN A 199 24.46 -22.60 11.89
N THR A 200 23.43 -21.90 11.41
CA THR A 200 23.43 -20.43 11.29
C THR A 200 22.16 -19.85 11.90
N GLU A 201 22.22 -18.57 12.29
CA GLU A 201 21.06 -17.86 12.81
C GLU A 201 19.89 -17.92 11.82
N GLU A 202 18.76 -18.43 12.28
CA GLU A 202 17.61 -18.62 11.43
C GLU A 202 16.83 -17.31 11.27
N ASN A 203 16.83 -16.74 10.07
CA ASN A 203 16.02 -15.57 9.74
C ASN A 203 15.22 -15.80 8.44
N MET A 204 14.32 -14.88 8.09
CA MET A 204 13.47 -15.05 6.90
C MET A 204 14.26 -15.10 5.59
N ASP A 205 15.44 -14.48 5.51
CA ASP A 205 16.30 -14.58 4.32
C ASP A 205 16.90 -15.98 4.22
N HIS A 206 17.39 -16.52 5.34
CA HIS A 206 17.88 -17.88 5.46
C HIS A 206 16.79 -18.90 5.08
N ILE A 207 15.65 -18.88 5.77
CA ILE A 207 14.54 -19.83 5.57
C ILE A 207 14.07 -19.84 4.12
N LEU A 208 13.95 -18.67 3.49
CA LEU A 208 13.33 -18.57 2.17
C LEU A 208 14.30 -18.74 1.01
N THR A 209 15.61 -18.54 1.20
CA THR A 209 16.55 -18.46 0.07
C THR A 209 17.90 -19.16 0.25
N LYS A 210 18.25 -19.59 1.47
CA LYS A 210 19.60 -20.12 1.76
C LYS A 210 19.60 -21.47 2.50
N CYS A 211 18.50 -21.82 3.16
CA CYS A 211 18.43 -23.00 4.03
C CYS A 211 18.67 -24.30 3.29
N GLU A 212 19.55 -25.16 3.80
CA GLU A 212 19.86 -26.47 3.21
C GLU A 212 18.93 -27.59 3.70
N ALA A 213 18.04 -27.29 4.65
CA ALA A 213 17.05 -28.24 5.12
C ALA A 213 16.09 -28.67 3.98
N PRO A 214 15.60 -29.93 4.00
CA PRO A 214 14.67 -30.42 2.98
C PRO A 214 13.43 -29.53 2.85
N GLY A 215 13.08 -29.18 1.61
CA GLY A 215 11.90 -28.40 1.24
C GLY A 215 12.22 -27.13 0.48
N GLN A 216 13.15 -26.30 0.98
CA GLN A 216 13.45 -24.98 0.42
C GLN A 216 13.97 -25.07 -1.01
N ARG A 217 15.02 -25.86 -1.20
CA ARG A 217 15.68 -26.04 -2.49
C ARG A 217 14.76 -26.75 -3.48
N GLU A 218 14.10 -27.82 -3.05
CA GLU A 218 13.19 -28.62 -3.86
C GLU A 218 12.05 -27.77 -4.43
N ILE A 219 11.43 -26.93 -3.59
CA ILE A 219 10.35 -26.05 -4.02
C ILE A 219 10.86 -25.02 -5.04
N TRP A 220 12.03 -24.43 -4.81
CA TRP A 220 12.57 -23.48 -5.79
C TRP A 220 13.04 -24.13 -7.07
N ASP A 221 13.55 -25.36 -7.03
CA ASP A 221 13.93 -26.13 -8.21
C ASP A 221 12.68 -26.43 -9.06
N LEU A 222 11.57 -26.85 -8.44
CA LEU A 222 10.28 -27.03 -9.12
C LEU A 222 9.77 -25.72 -9.76
N ALA A 223 9.81 -24.63 -8.99
CA ALA A 223 9.40 -23.31 -9.49
C ALA A 223 10.29 -22.83 -10.65
N GLN A 224 11.60 -23.01 -10.54
CA GLN A 224 12.58 -22.65 -11.55
C GLN A 224 12.35 -23.45 -12.84
N GLN A 225 12.12 -24.77 -12.73
CA GLN A 225 11.83 -25.62 -13.88
C GLN A 225 10.56 -25.15 -14.61
N LEU A 226 9.47 -24.93 -13.88
CA LEU A 226 8.20 -24.52 -14.46
C LEU A 226 8.28 -23.11 -15.09
N TRP A 227 8.97 -22.17 -14.45
CA TRP A 227 9.22 -20.84 -15.01
C TRP A 227 10.03 -20.88 -16.30
N LYS A 228 11.09 -21.70 -16.32
CA LYS A 228 11.96 -21.86 -17.48
C LYS A 228 11.23 -22.51 -18.66
N GLN A 229 10.37 -23.50 -18.40
CA GLN A 229 9.50 -24.08 -19.43
C GLN A 229 8.56 -23.04 -20.04
N LYS A 230 8.02 -22.13 -19.22
CA LYS A 230 7.07 -21.11 -19.69
C LYS A 230 7.71 -19.94 -20.42
N THR A 231 8.91 -19.51 -20.01
CA THR A 231 9.51 -18.24 -20.44
C THR A 231 10.89 -18.37 -21.10
N GLY A 232 11.54 -19.53 -20.99
CA GLY A 232 12.93 -19.74 -21.42
C GLY A 232 13.99 -19.09 -20.52
N SER A 233 13.58 -18.35 -19.48
CA SER A 233 14.48 -17.59 -18.60
C SER A 233 14.63 -18.22 -17.22
N ASN A 234 15.69 -17.85 -16.50
CA ASN A 234 15.87 -18.26 -15.10
C ASN A 234 15.02 -17.38 -14.16
N LEU A 235 14.60 -17.97 -13.04
CA LEU A 235 13.83 -17.33 -11.99
C LEU A 235 14.79 -16.98 -10.86
N VAL A 236 15.23 -15.73 -10.80
CA VAL A 236 16.10 -15.27 -9.71
C VAL A 236 15.25 -15.02 -8.47
N ILE A 237 15.59 -15.69 -7.36
CA ILE A 237 14.89 -15.57 -6.08
C ILE A 237 15.83 -14.97 -5.04
N THR A 238 15.36 -13.89 -4.43
CA THR A 238 15.97 -13.24 -3.26
C THR A 238 14.84 -12.83 -2.31
N LYS A 239 15.14 -12.55 -1.04
CA LYS A 239 14.13 -12.00 -0.12
C LYS A 239 13.46 -10.74 -0.70
N GLY A 240 14.25 -9.86 -1.36
CA GLY A 240 13.73 -8.68 -2.06
C GLY A 240 12.73 -9.05 -3.16
N THR A 241 13.07 -10.01 -4.02
CA THR A 241 12.19 -10.48 -5.11
C THR A 241 10.89 -11.09 -4.59
N ILE A 242 10.94 -11.82 -3.46
CA ILE A 242 9.75 -12.39 -2.81
C ILE A 242 8.86 -11.27 -2.28
N MET A 243 9.44 -10.32 -1.53
CA MET A 243 8.70 -9.19 -0.95
C MET A 243 8.07 -8.27 -2.02
N SER A 244 8.72 -8.13 -3.18
CA SER A 244 8.24 -7.30 -4.28
C SER A 244 7.54 -8.08 -5.39
N CYS A 245 7.15 -9.34 -5.17
CA CYS A 245 6.60 -10.20 -6.22
C CYS A 245 5.26 -9.69 -6.78
N SER A 246 4.58 -8.81 -6.04
CA SER A 246 3.33 -8.14 -6.42
C SER A 246 3.50 -7.02 -7.44
N ILE A 247 4.71 -6.46 -7.55
CA ILE A 247 4.99 -5.32 -8.43
C ILE A 247 4.81 -5.74 -9.89
N GLN A 248 4.18 -4.88 -10.70
CA GLN A 248 3.99 -5.12 -12.13
C GLN A 248 5.04 -4.38 -12.95
N LEU A 249 5.36 -4.93 -14.13
CA LEU A 249 6.18 -4.23 -15.11
C LEU A 249 5.45 -2.99 -15.67
N PRO A 250 6.17 -1.90 -15.97
CA PRO A 250 5.60 -0.76 -16.68
C PRO A 250 4.97 -1.18 -18.03
N ASN A 251 3.92 -0.48 -18.45
CA ASN A 251 3.23 -0.67 -19.74
C ASN A 251 2.56 -2.06 -19.96
N MET A 252 2.30 -2.81 -18.89
CA MET A 252 1.71 -4.17 -18.97
C MET A 252 0.30 -4.21 -19.60
N HIS A 253 -0.44 -3.09 -19.57
CA HIS A 253 -1.79 -2.99 -20.14
C HIS A 253 -1.86 -3.25 -21.65
N ARG A 254 -0.73 -3.16 -22.37
CA ARG A 254 -0.68 -3.26 -23.83
C ARG A 254 -0.63 -4.69 -24.37
N SER A 255 -0.38 -5.71 -23.55
CA SER A 255 -0.25 -7.10 -24.02
C SER A 255 -0.82 -8.12 -23.03
N ARG A 256 -1.88 -8.83 -23.44
CA ARG A 256 -2.54 -9.88 -22.64
C ARG A 256 -1.58 -11.01 -22.23
N ASN A 257 -0.65 -11.40 -23.11
CA ASN A 257 0.33 -12.45 -22.81
C ASN A 257 1.29 -12.01 -21.70
N LYS A 258 1.79 -10.77 -21.73
CA LYS A 258 2.64 -10.23 -20.66
C LYS A 258 1.92 -10.20 -19.32
N GLN A 259 0.63 -9.85 -19.32
CA GLN A 259 -0.18 -9.88 -18.10
C GLN A 259 -0.29 -11.30 -17.54
N ALA A 260 -0.59 -12.29 -18.38
CA ALA A 260 -0.70 -13.68 -17.94
C ALA A 260 0.62 -14.21 -17.35
N THR A 261 1.75 -13.91 -18.00
CA THR A 261 3.09 -14.29 -17.51
C THR A 261 3.42 -13.64 -16.16
N GLU A 262 3.12 -12.35 -15.97
CA GLU A 262 3.37 -11.68 -14.68
C GLU A 262 2.47 -12.20 -13.56
N ARG A 263 1.19 -12.49 -13.84
CA ARG A 263 0.31 -13.14 -12.86
C ARG A 263 0.86 -14.50 -12.47
N PHE A 264 1.30 -15.29 -13.45
CA PHE A 264 1.93 -16.59 -13.22
C PHE A 264 3.20 -16.47 -12.36
N ARG A 265 4.11 -15.53 -12.69
CA ARG A 265 5.33 -15.27 -11.91
C ARG A 265 5.01 -14.99 -10.45
N ARG A 266 4.01 -14.14 -10.23
CA ARG A 266 3.57 -13.72 -8.92
C ARG A 266 3.03 -14.89 -8.10
N THR A 267 2.10 -15.67 -8.64
CA THR A 267 1.56 -16.87 -7.99
C THR A 267 2.69 -17.86 -7.67
N LEU A 268 3.56 -18.11 -8.63
CA LEU A 268 4.68 -19.04 -8.49
C LEU A 268 5.59 -18.64 -7.32
N ILE A 269 5.99 -17.37 -7.23
CA ILE A 269 6.87 -16.89 -6.16
C ILE A 269 6.14 -16.87 -4.82
N SER A 270 4.92 -16.33 -4.77
CA SER A 270 4.22 -16.14 -3.50
C SER A 270 3.80 -17.45 -2.86
N GLU A 271 3.28 -18.40 -3.64
CA GLU A 271 2.84 -19.70 -3.12
C GLU A 271 4.04 -20.58 -2.75
N SER A 272 5.12 -20.56 -3.53
CA SER A 272 6.35 -21.28 -3.20
C SER A 272 6.97 -20.79 -1.90
N ALA A 273 7.17 -19.47 -1.76
CA ALA A 273 7.74 -18.89 -0.54
C ALA A 273 6.87 -19.17 0.70
N HIS A 274 5.54 -19.05 0.55
CA HIS A 274 4.61 -19.34 1.63
C HIS A 274 4.59 -20.84 1.99
N LEU A 275 4.74 -21.74 1.02
CA LEU A 275 4.85 -23.17 1.29
C LEU A 275 6.14 -23.52 2.02
N ILE A 276 7.28 -22.95 1.63
CA ILE A 276 8.56 -23.12 2.33
C ILE A 276 8.40 -22.72 3.81
N TRP A 277 7.80 -21.56 4.07
CA TRP A 277 7.50 -21.10 5.42
C TRP A 277 6.60 -22.08 6.20
N LYS A 278 5.54 -22.60 5.56
CA LYS A 278 4.64 -23.59 6.19
C LYS A 278 5.35 -24.89 6.53
N ILE A 279 6.17 -25.42 5.62
CA ILE A 279 6.95 -26.64 5.84
C ILE A 279 7.93 -26.46 6.99
N ARG A 280 8.68 -25.35 7.00
CA ARG A 280 9.57 -25.02 8.11
C ARG A 280 8.83 -24.99 9.44
N ASN A 281 7.66 -24.35 9.50
CA ASN A 281 6.88 -24.29 10.75
C ASN A 281 6.35 -25.67 11.16
N ASP A 282 5.91 -26.49 10.21
CA ASP A 282 5.49 -27.86 10.51
C ASP A 282 6.64 -28.67 11.13
N CYS A 283 7.87 -28.53 10.63
CA CYS A 283 9.02 -29.27 11.17
C CYS A 283 9.55 -28.69 12.48
N ILE A 284 9.73 -27.36 12.56
CA ILE A 284 10.40 -26.71 13.70
C ILE A 284 9.43 -26.42 14.85
N ILE A 285 8.20 -25.98 14.55
CA ILE A 285 7.23 -25.57 15.58
C ILE A 285 6.28 -26.70 15.95
N ASN A 286 5.82 -27.47 14.95
CA ASN A 286 4.92 -28.60 15.18
C ASN A 286 5.65 -29.95 15.34
N GLU A 287 7.00 -29.91 15.39
CA GLU A 287 7.88 -31.07 15.60
C GLU A 287 7.61 -32.25 14.64
N ARG A 288 7.15 -31.96 13.42
CA ARG A 288 6.92 -32.99 12.41
C ARG A 288 8.25 -33.43 11.79
N PRO A 289 8.38 -34.71 11.39
CA PRO A 289 9.54 -35.16 10.63
C PRO A 289 9.63 -34.42 9.29
N ASN A 290 10.83 -34.40 8.71
CA ASN A 290 11.05 -33.86 7.37
C ASN A 290 10.16 -34.56 6.35
N TYR A 291 9.58 -33.78 5.45
CA TYR A 291 8.78 -34.30 4.35
C TYR A 291 9.65 -35.00 3.32
N THR A 292 9.11 -36.06 2.74
CA THR A 292 9.71 -36.71 1.58
C THR A 292 9.61 -35.82 0.34
N LEU A 293 10.50 -36.03 -0.65
CA LEU A 293 10.46 -35.31 -1.93
C LEU A 293 9.08 -35.39 -2.60
N HIS A 294 8.46 -36.57 -2.57
CA HIS A 294 7.14 -36.78 -3.15
C HIS A 294 6.05 -35.95 -2.45
N GLU A 295 6.06 -35.88 -1.12
CA GLU A 295 5.12 -35.05 -0.37
C GLU A 295 5.31 -33.55 -0.65
N ILE A 296 6.56 -33.11 -0.78
CA ILE A 296 6.89 -31.72 -1.14
C ILE A 296 6.34 -31.40 -2.53
N GLU A 297 6.57 -32.24 -3.53
CA GLU A 297 6.06 -32.08 -4.89
C GLU A 297 4.53 -32.01 -4.94
N GLN A 298 3.85 -32.90 -4.22
CA GLN A 298 2.38 -32.92 -4.14
C GLN A 298 1.83 -31.64 -3.48
N ARG A 299 2.42 -31.23 -2.35
CA ARG A 299 2.04 -29.99 -1.64
C ARG A 299 2.28 -28.75 -2.51
N TRP A 300 3.39 -28.71 -3.23
CA TRP A 300 3.72 -27.61 -4.12
C TRP A 300 2.76 -27.54 -5.30
N SER A 301 2.50 -28.67 -5.96
CA SER A 301 1.52 -28.77 -7.05
C SER A 301 0.13 -28.31 -6.60
N HIS A 302 -0.29 -28.68 -5.38
CA HIS A 302 -1.56 -28.21 -4.82
C HIS A 302 -1.58 -26.71 -4.52
N ALA A 303 -0.43 -26.12 -4.13
CA ALA A 303 -0.36 -24.70 -3.78
C ALA A 303 -0.41 -23.77 -4.99
N ILE A 304 0.11 -24.20 -6.15
CA ILE A 304 0.18 -23.38 -7.37
C ILE A 304 -1.01 -23.54 -8.33
N ASN A 305 -1.84 -24.56 -8.12
CA ASN A 305 -3.07 -24.84 -8.88
C ASN A 305 -4.27 -24.04 -8.33
#